data_AF-A0A914RSU0-F1
#
_entry.id   AF-A0A914RSU0-F1
#
_cell.length_a   1.000
_cell.length_b   1.000
_cell.length_c   1.000
_cell.angle_alpha   90.00
_cell.angle_beta   90.00
_cell.angle_gamma   90.00
#
_symmetry.space_group_name_H-M   'P 1'
#
loop_
_entity.id
_entity.type
_entity.pdbx_description
1 polymer ?
#
loop_
_entity_poly.entity_id
_entity_poly.type
_entity_poly.pdbx_seq_one_letter_code
_entity_poly.pdbx_strand_id
1 'polypeptide(L)'
;MNEAQRTLPSAFVVYPKSVNEIAACKFCWIGADGYTIGRIDLQQTDPYNMIIEDAHVQHRLVDGRHDYPLDIALTEYHLLLLYSDRLEAVSLLNRKCMFQDARTTVSMHVLFF
;
A
#
# COMPACT_ATOMS: atom_id res chain seq x y z
N MET A 1 -0.30 16.84 19.12
CA MET A 1 -0.70 15.77 18.16
C MET A 1 -2.21 15.62 18.26
N ASN A 2 -2.96 15.74 17.16
CA ASN A 2 -4.43 15.74 17.18
C ASN A 2 -4.94 14.30 17.44
N GLU A 3 -5.85 14.10 18.40
CA GLU A 3 -6.32 12.76 18.77
C GLU A 3 -7.02 12.03 17.61
N ALA A 4 -7.66 12.77 16.69
CA ALA A 4 -8.28 12.21 15.49
C ALA A 4 -7.29 11.53 14.54
N GLN A 5 -6.00 11.88 14.59
CA GLN A 5 -4.97 11.25 13.77
C GLN A 5 -4.49 9.91 14.35
N ARG A 6 -4.73 9.62 15.63
CA ARG A 6 -4.29 8.37 16.29
C ARG A 6 -5.09 7.14 15.84
N THR A 7 -6.29 7.34 15.29
CA THR A 7 -7.18 6.26 14.86
C THR A 7 -7.16 6.03 13.34
N LEU A 8 -6.30 6.76 12.61
CA LEU A 8 -6.18 6.57 11.17
C LEU A 8 -5.46 5.25 10.89
N PRO A 9 -5.95 4.45 9.92
CA PRO A 9 -5.29 3.21 9.54
C PRO A 9 -3.89 3.51 9.00
N SER A 10 -2.92 2.72 9.46
CA SER A 10 -1.54 2.78 9.01
C SER A 10 -1.05 1.34 8.85
N ALA A 11 -0.51 1.04 7.69
CA ALA A 11 0.10 -0.25 7.38
C ALA A 11 1.34 -0.03 6.53
N PHE A 12 2.34 -0.86 6.78
CA PHE A 12 3.62 -0.85 6.07
C PHE A 12 3.91 -2.27 5.59
N VAL A 13 4.03 -2.44 4.27
CA VAL A 13 4.29 -3.75 3.66
C VAL A 13 5.49 -3.67 2.73
N VAL A 14 6.26 -4.75 2.68
CA VAL A 14 7.45 -4.88 1.84
C VAL A 14 7.37 -6.14 0.97
N TYR A 15 7.93 -6.06 -0.23
CA TYR A 15 8.06 -7.19 -1.15
C TYR A 15 9.41 -7.13 -1.89
N PRO A 16 10.13 -8.26 -2.03
CA PRO A 16 9.81 -9.58 -1.48
C PRO A 16 10.02 -9.63 0.04
N LYS A 17 9.31 -10.54 0.74
CA LYS A 17 9.47 -10.73 2.20
C LYS A 17 10.78 -11.42 2.59
N SER A 18 11.36 -12.20 1.68
CA SER A 18 12.67 -12.81 1.84
C SER A 18 13.68 -12.08 0.95
N VAL A 19 14.67 -11.46 1.57
CA VAL A 19 15.74 -10.76 0.86
C VAL A 19 16.94 -11.70 0.78
N ASN A 20 17.13 -12.34 -0.37
CA ASN A 20 18.47 -12.81 -0.70
C ASN A 20 19.28 -11.58 -1.14
N GLU A 21 20.02 -11.00 -0.18
CA GLU A 21 21.12 -10.00 -0.17
C GLU A 21 21.31 -8.93 -1.28
N ILE A 22 20.62 -8.96 -2.43
CA ILE A 22 21.09 -8.32 -3.66
C ILE A 22 20.05 -7.36 -4.29
N ALA A 23 18.76 -7.44 -3.94
CA ALA A 23 17.72 -6.61 -4.58
C ALA A 23 17.04 -5.62 -3.63
N ALA A 24 16.89 -4.37 -4.09
CA ALA A 24 16.08 -3.36 -3.42
C ALA A 24 14.64 -3.87 -3.22
N CYS A 25 14.14 -3.77 -1.99
CA CYS A 25 12.79 -4.20 -1.65
C CYS A 25 11.80 -3.10 -2.00
N LYS A 26 10.67 -3.43 -2.61
CA LYS A 26 9.57 -2.47 -2.76
C LYS A 26 8.83 -2.35 -1.44
N PHE A 27 8.34 -1.16 -1.13
CA PHE A 27 7.47 -0.93 0.01
C PHE A 27 6.20 -0.18 -0.39
N CYS A 28 5.16 -0.34 0.42
CA CYS A 28 4.00 0.53 0.43
C CYS A 28 3.70 0.93 1.88
N TRP A 29 3.47 2.22 2.11
CA TRP A 29 3.13 2.78 3.41
C TRP A 29 1.85 3.61 3.33
N ILE A 30 0.83 3.24 4.09
CA ILE A 30 -0.37 4.08 4.27
C ILE A 30 -0.11 5.16 5.30
N GLY A 31 -0.30 6.41 4.87
CA GLY A 31 -0.33 7.61 5.70
C GLY A 31 -1.74 8.20 5.80
N ALA A 32 -1.83 9.36 6.46
CA ALA A 32 -3.08 10.04 6.75
C ALA A 32 -3.76 10.66 5.50
N ASP A 33 -2.97 11.05 4.50
CA ASP A 33 -3.37 11.75 3.28
C ASP A 33 -3.27 10.90 2.02
N GLY A 34 -2.63 9.73 2.10
CA GLY A 34 -2.49 8.82 0.98
C GLY A 34 -1.69 7.57 1.32
N TYR A 35 -1.19 6.90 0.30
CA TYR A 35 -0.19 5.85 0.45
C TYR A 35 1.01 6.12 -0.45
N THR A 36 2.20 5.82 0.07
CA THR A 36 3.49 5.99 -0.62
C THR A 36 4.02 4.64 -1.05
N ILE A 37 4.39 4.52 -2.33
CA ILE A 37 5.09 3.37 -2.91
C ILE A 37 6.54 3.78 -3.15
N GLY A 38 7.46 2.90 -2.83
CA GLY A 38 8.87 3.16 -3.06
C GLY A 38 9.73 1.92 -2.96
N ARG A 39 11.03 2.14 -2.75
CA ARG A 39 12.05 1.11 -2.60
C ARG A 39 12.89 1.36 -1.35
N ILE A 40 13.33 0.26 -0.74
CA ILE A 40 14.29 0.22 0.35
C ILE A 40 15.59 -0.34 -0.23
N ASP A 41 16.64 0.48 -0.20
CA ASP A 41 17.98 0.10 -0.61
C ASP A 41 18.89 0.03 0.62
N LEU A 42 19.18 -1.20 1.06
CA LEU A 42 20.02 -1.46 2.23
C LEU A 42 21.53 -1.33 1.92
N GLN A 43 21.91 -1.11 0.66
CA GLN A 43 23.32 -0.94 0.27
C GLN A 43 23.78 0.52 0.34
N GLN A 44 22.86 1.46 0.64
CA GLN A 44 23.19 2.86 0.81
C GLN A 44 24.14 3.07 1.99
N THR A 45 25.20 3.86 1.77
CA THR A 45 26.17 4.23 2.81
C THR A 45 25.60 5.24 3.80
N ASP A 46 24.68 6.08 3.34
CA ASP A 46 23.94 7.03 4.16
C ASP A 46 22.55 6.47 4.51
N PRO A 47 22.27 6.21 5.80
CA PRO A 47 20.98 5.69 6.24
C PRO A 47 19.78 6.57 5.83
N TYR A 48 19.98 7.87 5.66
CA TYR A 48 18.91 8.78 5.24
C TYR A 48 18.46 8.56 3.78
N ASN A 49 19.28 7.89 2.97
CA ASN A 49 18.98 7.59 1.58
C ASN A 49 18.43 6.17 1.35
N MET A 50 18.24 5.39 2.44
CA MET A 50 17.76 4.01 2.33
C MET A 50 16.32 3.91 1.82
N ILE A 51 15.47 4.90 2.12
CA ILE A 51 14.07 4.95 1.70
C ILE A 51 13.95 5.86 0.48
N ILE A 52 13.59 5.28 -0.65
CA ILE A 52 13.44 5.98 -1.92
C ILE A 52 11.94 5.99 -2.27
N GLU A 53 11.32 7.16 -2.24
CA GLU A 53 9.91 7.33 -2.59
C GLU A 53 9.75 7.44 -4.11
N ASP A 54 8.97 6.54 -4.72
CA ASP A 54 8.74 6.51 -6.17
C ASP A 54 7.41 7.19 -6.55
N ALA A 55 6.38 7.06 -5.70
CA ALA A 55 5.07 7.69 -5.90
C ALA A 55 4.29 7.83 -4.61
N HIS A 56 3.51 8.91 -4.50
CA HIS A 56 2.50 9.08 -3.45
C HIS A 56 1.12 9.24 -4.10
N VAL A 57 0.14 8.49 -3.61
CA VAL A 57 -1.24 8.51 -4.10
C VAL A 57 -2.16 8.96 -2.99
N GLN A 58 -2.87 10.06 -3.20
CA GLN A 58 -3.80 10.61 -2.20
C GLN A 58 -5.03 9.73 -2.03
N HIS A 59 -5.52 9.65 -0.78
CA HIS A 59 -6.80 9.00 -0.51
C HIS A 59 -7.93 9.73 -1.22
N ARG A 60 -8.90 8.98 -1.77
CA ARG A 60 -10.07 9.58 -2.38
C ARG A 60 -10.93 10.22 -1.29
N LEU A 61 -11.49 11.39 -1.58
CA LEU A 61 -12.52 12.00 -0.76
C LEU A 61 -13.90 11.58 -1.30
N VAL A 62 -14.70 10.88 -0.48
CA VAL A 62 -16.06 10.44 -0.80
C VAL A 62 -16.99 11.01 0.28
N ASP A 63 -17.98 11.81 -0.13
CA ASP A 63 -18.94 12.47 0.78
C ASP A 63 -18.26 13.22 1.95
N GLY A 64 -17.13 13.87 1.67
CA GLY A 64 -16.36 14.64 2.67
C GLY A 64 -15.55 13.79 3.65
N ARG A 65 -15.45 12.47 3.43
CA ARG A 65 -14.62 11.55 4.22
C ARG A 65 -13.54 10.93 3.34
N HIS A 66 -12.34 10.77 3.88
CA HIS A 66 -11.29 10.03 3.19
C HIS A 66 -11.64 8.55 3.18
N ASP A 67 -11.55 7.95 2.00
CA ASP A 67 -11.74 6.53 1.77
C ASP A 67 -10.42 5.81 2.02
N TYR A 68 -10.29 5.26 3.23
CA TYR A 68 -9.09 4.59 3.67
C TYR A 68 -9.14 3.08 3.39
N PRO A 69 -8.06 2.48 2.87
CA PRO A 69 -7.93 1.02 2.88
C PRO A 69 -7.86 0.51 4.33
N LEU A 70 -8.56 -0.59 4.57
CA LEU A 70 -8.53 -1.37 5.80
C LEU A 70 -7.25 -2.20 5.93
N ASP A 71 -6.74 -2.71 4.81
CA ASP A 71 -5.50 -3.49 4.76
C ASP A 71 -4.86 -3.44 3.36
N ILE A 72 -3.58 -3.79 3.28
CA ILE A 72 -2.79 -3.81 2.05
C ILE A 72 -1.92 -5.04 1.92
N ALA A 73 -1.68 -5.46 0.68
CA ALA A 73 -0.67 -6.46 0.37
C ALA A 73 0.13 -6.04 -0.87
N LEU A 74 1.42 -6.33 -0.87
CA LEU A 74 2.32 -5.98 -1.96
C LEU A 74 2.84 -7.25 -2.64
N THR A 75 2.74 -7.27 -3.96
CA THR A 75 3.27 -8.33 -4.83
C THR A 75 4.39 -7.77 -5.70
N GLU A 76 4.89 -8.59 -6.63
CA GLU A 76 5.90 -8.14 -7.58
C GLU A 76 5.41 -6.99 -8.47
N TYR A 77 4.15 -7.00 -8.88
CA TYR A 77 3.63 -6.06 -9.90
C TYR A 77 2.41 -5.26 -9.45
N HIS A 78 1.80 -5.62 -8.33
CA HIS A 78 0.55 -5.00 -7.85
C HIS A 78 0.60 -4.68 -6.36
N LEU A 79 -0.03 -3.56 -6.02
CA LEU A 79 -0.50 -3.25 -4.68
C LEU A 79 -1.98 -3.65 -4.59
N LEU A 80 -2.31 -4.47 -3.61
CA LEU A 80 -3.68 -4.83 -3.27
C LEU A 80 -4.16 -3.92 -2.13
N LEU A 81 -5.30 -3.27 -2.33
CA LEU A 81 -5.93 -2.36 -1.38
C LEU A 81 -7.30 -2.94 -1.00
N LEU A 82 -7.47 -3.34 0.25
CA LEU A 82 -8.76 -3.79 0.77
C LEU A 82 -9.47 -2.60 1.39
N TYR A 83 -10.59 -2.19 0.82
CA TYR A 83 -11.49 -1.19 1.37
C TYR A 83 -12.68 -1.84 2.09
N SER A 84 -13.48 -1.02 2.76
CA SER A 84 -14.70 -1.50 3.44
C SER A 84 -15.76 -2.06 2.47
N ASP A 85 -15.73 -1.65 1.21
CA ASP A 85 -16.74 -1.98 0.19
C ASP A 85 -16.16 -2.70 -1.03
N ARG A 86 -14.83 -2.77 -1.19
CA ARG A 86 -14.19 -3.34 -2.38
C ARG A 86 -12.76 -3.80 -2.15
N LEU A 87 -12.25 -4.61 -3.07
CA LEU A 87 -10.84 -4.94 -3.22
C LEU A 87 -10.34 -4.31 -4.53
N GLU A 88 -9.23 -3.58 -4.49
CA GLU A 88 -8.56 -3.04 -5.68
C GLU A 88 -7.17 -3.66 -5.86
N ALA A 89 -6.78 -3.88 -7.11
CA ALA A 89 -5.39 -4.18 -7.48
C ALA A 89 -4.84 -3.06 -8.38
N VAL A 90 -3.84 -2.35 -7.87
CA VAL A 90 -3.18 -1.23 -8.56
C VAL A 90 -1.85 -1.71 -9.11
N SER A 91 -1.61 -1.53 -10.41
CA SER A 91 -0.32 -1.86 -11.03
C SER A 91 0.77 -0.90 -10.57
N LEU A 92 1.90 -1.45 -10.11
CA LEU A 92 3.07 -0.65 -9.71
C LEU A 92 3.75 0.02 -10.92
N LEU A 93 3.55 -0.50 -12.13
CA LEU A 93 4.21 -0.01 -13.35
C LEU A 93 3.60 1.31 -13.85
N ASN A 94 2.27 1.40 -13.82
CA ASN A 94 1.55 2.53 -14.40
C ASN A 94 0.58 3.22 -13.43
N ARG A 95 0.48 2.75 -12.18
CA ARG A 95 -0.40 3.25 -11.12
C ARG A 95 -1.89 3.22 -11.46
N LYS A 96 -2.31 2.39 -12.42
CA LYS A 96 -3.71 2.21 -12.76
C LYS A 96 -4.33 1.05 -11.98
N CYS A 97 -5.58 1.22 -11.58
CA CYS A 97 -6.40 0.12 -11.09
C CYS A 97 -6.63 -0.85 -12.25
N MET A 98 -6.10 -2.07 -12.11
CA MET A 98 -6.20 -3.14 -13.11
C MET A 98 -7.37 -4.06 -12.82
N PHE A 99 -7.79 -4.12 -11.56
CA PHE A 99 -8.89 -4.94 -11.10
C PHE A 99 -9.57 -4.28 -9.90
N GLN A 100 -10.90 -4.36 -9.87
CA GLN A 100 -11.71 -3.94 -8.75
C GLN A 100 -12.88 -4.91 -8.61
N ASP A 101 -13.08 -5.41 -7.40
CA ASP A 101 -14.26 -6.22 -7.05
C ASP A 101 -14.99 -5.58 -5.88
N ALA A 102 -16.26 -5.27 -6.08
CA ALA A 102 -17.11 -4.79 -5.01
C ALA A 102 -17.49 -5.97 -4.12
N ARG A 103 -17.62 -5.76 -2.81
CA ARG A 103 -18.23 -6.75 -1.91
C ARG A 103 -19.66 -7.04 -2.39
N THR A 104 -19.82 -8.02 -3.26
CA THR A 104 -21.05 -8.81 -3.32
C THR A 104 -21.04 -9.69 -2.08
N THR A 105 -22.20 -9.85 -1.45
CA THR A 105 -22.42 -10.47 -0.12
C THR A 105 -22.02 -11.96 -0.03
N VAL A 106 -21.15 -12.47 -0.89
CA VAL A 106 -20.75 -13.87 -0.96
C VAL A 106 -19.28 -14.02 -0.58
N SER A 107 -19.08 -14.34 0.69
CA SER A 107 -17.91 -15.01 1.31
C SER A 107 -16.61 -14.96 0.50
N MET A 108 -15.83 -13.87 0.65
CA MET A 108 -14.47 -13.79 0.12
C MET A 108 -13.53 -14.70 0.95
N HIS A 109 -13.35 -15.94 0.50
CA HIS A 109 -12.18 -16.73 0.86
C HIS A 109 -10.99 -16.23 0.04
N VAL A 110 -10.42 -15.08 0.44
CA VAL A 110 -9.12 -14.66 -0.08
C VAL A 110 -8.05 -15.26 0.82
N LEU A 111 -7.55 -16.43 0.43
CA LEU A 111 -6.34 -17.00 1.02
C LEU A 111 -5.15 -16.25 0.42
N PHE A 112 -4.52 -15.39 1.22
CA PHE A 112 -3.19 -14.88 0.94
C PHE A 112 -2.18 -15.97 1.33
N PHE A 113 -1.46 -16.50 0.35
CA PHE A 113 -0.34 -17.44 0.56
C PHE A 113 0.96 -16.68 0.87
#